data_AF-A0A8F9TS53-F1
#
_entry.id   AF-A0A8F9TS53-F1
#
_cell.length_a   1.000
_cell.length_b   1.000
_cell.length_c   1.000
_cell.angle_alpha   90.00
_cell.angle_beta   90.00
_cell.angle_gamma   90.00
#
_symmetry.space_group_name_H-M   'P 1'
#
loop_
_entity.id
_entity.type
_entity.pdbx_description
1 polymer ?
#
loop_
_entity_poly.entity_id
_entity_poly.type
_entity_poly.pdbx_seq_one_letter_code
_entity_poly.pdbx_strand_id
1 'polypeptide(L)'
;MVRLLPLLLALSLLAGCASVSTRERPRADLQNIQRFFVEKRLGDDHRIDELIVAELQRHGRTATSGPLTMAPDDAEAIVSYNDRWAWDFSTYLIEASLEIRRARTDKPIAAASYHRAVLSRQTPADAIRVMLDPLFAAPKRPARQ
;
A
#
# COMPACT_ATOMS: atom_id res chain seq x y z
N MET A 1 10.44 44.68 6.10
CA MET A 1 9.68 43.41 6.07
C MET A 1 9.62 42.74 4.68
N VAL A 2 9.88 43.44 3.56
CA VAL A 2 9.84 42.88 2.18
C VAL A 2 11.01 41.91 1.83
N ARG A 3 12.14 41.97 2.56
CA ARG A 3 13.34 41.14 2.28
C ARG A 3 13.23 39.65 2.67
N LEU A 4 12.21 39.27 3.45
CA LEU A 4 11.95 37.87 3.84
C LEU A 4 11.11 37.10 2.80
N LEU A 5 10.42 37.82 1.91
CA LEU A 5 9.57 37.23 0.87
C LEU A 5 10.31 36.28 -0.10
N PRO A 6 11.50 36.62 -0.63
CA PRO A 6 12.23 35.68 -1.51
C PRO A 6 12.74 34.44 -0.77
N LEU A 7 13.02 34.54 0.54
CA LEU A 7 13.47 33.41 1.36
C LEU A 7 12.31 32.42 1.63
N LEU A 8 11.11 32.95 1.91
CA LEU A 8 9.89 32.16 2.04
C LEU A 8 9.48 31.47 0.73
N LEU A 9 9.68 32.15 -0.41
CA LEU A 9 9.44 31.59 -1.74
C LEU A 9 10.48 30.53 -2.14
N ALA A 10 11.73 30.66 -1.67
CA ALA A 10 12.76 29.64 -1.89
C ALA A 10 12.50 28.37 -1.04
N LEU A 11 11.93 28.51 0.16
CA LEU A 11 11.66 27.38 1.05
C LEU A 11 10.52 26.48 0.58
N SER A 12 9.57 27.00 -0.20
CA SER A 12 8.45 26.20 -0.74
C SER A 12 8.87 25.22 -1.85
N LEU A 13 10.06 25.41 -2.45
CA LEU A 13 10.61 24.52 -3.47
C LEU A 13 11.11 23.17 -2.90
N LEU A 14 11.26 23.05 -1.57
CA LEU A 14 11.65 21.80 -0.91
C LEU A 14 10.45 20.93 -0.51
N ALA A 15 9.24 21.22 -1.01
CA ALA A 15 8.09 20.35 -0.78
C ALA A 15 8.30 18.99 -1.48
N GLY A 16 8.52 17.94 -0.70
CA GLY A 16 8.64 16.57 -1.21
C GLY A 16 7.26 16.00 -1.57
N CYS A 17 7.03 15.70 -2.85
CA CYS A 17 5.83 14.99 -3.30
C CYS A 17 5.96 13.48 -3.05
N ALA A 18 5.01 12.90 -2.32
CA ALA A 18 4.71 11.47 -2.37
C ALA A 18 3.53 11.24 -3.33
N SER A 19 3.57 10.17 -4.11
CA SER A 19 2.50 9.77 -5.01
C SER A 19 1.97 8.41 -4.64
N VAL A 20 0.66 8.26 -4.72
CA VAL A 20 -0.07 7.02 -4.43
C VAL A 20 -0.95 6.76 -5.63
N SER A 21 -0.91 5.54 -6.16
CA SER A 21 -1.78 5.10 -7.22
C SER A 21 -2.47 3.80 -6.83
N THR A 22 -3.80 3.84 -6.77
CA THR A 22 -4.66 2.68 -6.50
C THR A 22 -5.49 2.38 -7.73
N ARG A 23 -5.52 1.11 -8.14
CA ARG A 23 -6.34 0.63 -9.26
C ARG A 23 -7.12 -0.60 -8.83
N GLU A 24 -8.44 -0.45 -8.79
CA GLU A 24 -9.37 -1.55 -8.62
C GLU A 24 -9.97 -1.92 -9.99
N ARG A 25 -10.12 -3.22 -10.29
CA ARG A 25 -10.83 -3.64 -11.49
C ARG A 25 -12.34 -3.45 -11.26
N PRO A 26 -13.09 -2.74 -12.12
CA PRO A 26 -14.51 -2.40 -11.92
C PRO A 26 -15.51 -3.56 -11.73
N ARG A 27 -15.05 -4.81 -11.89
CA ARG A 27 -15.86 -6.03 -11.79
C ARG A 27 -15.32 -7.02 -10.74
N ALA A 28 -14.24 -6.65 -10.06
CA ALA A 28 -13.71 -7.45 -8.98
C ALA A 28 -14.33 -6.96 -7.68
N ASP A 29 -15.24 -7.73 -7.14
CA ASP A 29 -15.95 -7.43 -5.91
C ASP A 29 -15.02 -7.63 -4.71
N LEU A 30 -14.04 -6.73 -4.54
CA LEU A 30 -13.06 -6.77 -3.46
C LEU A 30 -13.76 -6.66 -2.09
N GLN A 31 -14.90 -5.98 -2.05
CA GLN A 31 -15.70 -5.77 -0.84
C GLN A 31 -16.29 -7.07 -0.28
N ASN A 32 -16.60 -8.02 -1.16
CA ASN A 32 -17.12 -9.34 -0.80
C ASN A 32 -16.04 -10.39 -0.48
N ILE A 33 -14.76 -10.03 -0.56
CA ILE A 33 -13.67 -10.92 -0.19
C ILE A 33 -13.38 -10.71 1.29
N GLN A 34 -13.38 -11.80 2.04
CA GLN A 34 -13.21 -11.74 3.49
C GLN A 34 -11.92 -12.38 3.98
N ARG A 35 -11.43 -13.43 3.31
CA ARG A 35 -10.23 -14.18 3.71
C ARG A 35 -9.07 -13.91 2.76
N PHE A 36 -8.04 -13.23 3.28
CA PHE A 36 -6.83 -12.86 2.58
C PHE A 36 -5.64 -13.66 3.11
N PHE A 37 -4.75 -14.04 2.21
CA PHE A 37 -3.44 -14.57 2.55
C PHE A 37 -2.36 -13.67 1.94
N VAL A 38 -1.42 -13.20 2.75
CA VAL A 38 -0.33 -12.32 2.31
C VAL A 38 0.90 -13.19 2.09
N GLU A 39 1.37 -13.23 0.85
CA GLU A 39 2.58 -13.96 0.49
C GLU A 39 3.80 -13.25 1.09
N LYS A 40 4.44 -13.90 2.06
CA LYS A 40 5.68 -13.43 2.66
C LYS A 40 6.83 -13.58 1.67
N ARG A 41 7.55 -12.48 1.44
CA ARG A 41 8.79 -12.50 0.66
C ARG A 41 9.94 -13.01 1.51
N LEU A 42 10.76 -13.89 0.95
CA LEU A 42 11.94 -14.43 1.65
C LEU A 42 13.03 -13.38 1.90
N GLY A 43 13.11 -12.35 1.06
CA GLY A 43 14.10 -11.27 1.20
C GLY A 43 13.57 -10.01 1.90
N ASP A 44 12.42 -10.10 2.56
CA ASP A 44 11.86 -8.97 3.32
C ASP A 44 12.29 -9.06 4.79
N ASP A 45 13.13 -8.12 5.20
CA ASP A 45 13.59 -7.96 6.58
C ASP A 45 12.80 -6.88 7.36
N HIS A 46 11.83 -6.23 6.71
CA HIS A 46 11.05 -5.12 7.26
C HIS A 46 9.62 -5.51 7.67
N ARG A 47 9.26 -6.80 7.50
CA ARG A 47 7.97 -7.38 7.91
C ARG A 47 6.79 -6.67 7.26
N ILE A 48 6.93 -6.33 5.98
CA ILE A 48 5.88 -5.67 5.20
C ILE A 48 4.63 -6.56 5.12
N ASP A 49 4.81 -7.88 5.05
CA ASP A 49 3.72 -8.85 5.09
C ASP A 49 2.82 -8.67 6.31
N GLU A 50 3.42 -8.49 7.49
CA GLU A 50 2.67 -8.30 8.73
C GLU A 50 1.98 -6.93 8.81
N LEU A 51 2.60 -5.89 8.26
CA LEU A 51 1.96 -4.57 8.16
C LEU A 51 0.73 -4.63 7.25
N ILE A 52 0.80 -5.37 6.14
CA ILE A 52 -0.33 -5.62 5.25
C ILE A 52 -1.41 -6.41 5.99
N VAL A 53 -1.05 -7.48 6.72
CA VAL A 53 -2.00 -8.27 7.53
C VAL A 53 -2.72 -7.39 8.54
N ALA A 54 -1.98 -6.59 9.32
CA ALA A 54 -2.55 -5.72 10.34
C ALA A 54 -3.52 -4.71 9.74
N GLU A 55 -3.19 -4.14 8.58
CA GLU A 55 -4.03 -3.16 7.90
C GLU A 55 -5.29 -3.81 7.29
N LEU A 56 -5.19 -5.00 6.69
CA LEU A 56 -6.35 -5.77 6.23
C LEU A 56 -7.29 -6.13 7.39
N GLN A 57 -6.74 -6.54 8.54
CA GLN A 57 -7.51 -6.82 9.76
C GLN A 57 -8.19 -5.56 10.30
N ARG A 58 -7.53 -4.40 10.21
CA ARG A 58 -8.12 -3.10 10.57
C ARG A 58 -9.33 -2.74 9.70
N HIS A 59 -9.36 -3.19 8.44
CA HIS A 59 -10.52 -3.09 7.54
C HIS A 59 -11.56 -4.20 7.74
N GLY A 60 -11.45 -4.97 8.84
CA GLY A 60 -12.41 -6.01 9.21
C GLY A 60 -12.27 -7.29 8.40
N ARG A 61 -11.13 -7.52 7.72
CA ARG A 61 -10.86 -8.74 6.96
C ARG A 61 -10.12 -9.78 7.81
N THR A 62 -10.28 -11.05 7.47
CA THR A 62 -9.44 -12.11 8.03
C THR A 62 -8.18 -12.22 7.18
N ALA A 63 -7.01 -11.93 7.76
CA ALA A 63 -5.74 -11.99 7.04
C ALA A 63 -4.68 -12.74 7.85
N THR A 64 -3.86 -13.52 7.15
CA THR A 64 -2.65 -14.20 7.66
C THR A 64 -1.52 -14.05 6.64
N SER A 65 -0.27 -14.21 7.06
CA SER A 65 0.89 -14.18 6.15
C SER A 65 1.75 -15.44 6.28
N GLY A 66 2.49 -15.75 5.21
CA GLY A 66 3.44 -16.85 5.19
C GLY A 66 3.93 -17.17 3.78
N PRO A 67 4.80 -18.18 3.64
CA PRO A 67 5.16 -18.70 2.32
C PRO A 67 3.90 -19.10 1.54
N LEU A 68 3.86 -18.86 0.23
CA LEU A 68 2.68 -19.18 -0.59
C LEU A 68 2.25 -20.66 -0.49
N THR A 69 3.20 -21.56 -0.24
CA THR A 69 2.95 -23.00 -0.02
C THR A 69 2.18 -23.31 1.26
N MET A 70 2.04 -22.34 2.17
CA MET A 70 1.26 -22.44 3.41
C MET A 70 -0.07 -21.68 3.34
N ALA A 71 -0.48 -21.20 2.15
CA ALA A 71 -1.76 -20.55 1.99
C ALA A 71 -2.91 -21.50 2.39
N PRO A 72 -3.85 -21.06 3.26
CA PRO A 72 -5.01 -21.86 3.61
C PRO A 72 -5.88 -22.19 2.39
N ASP A 73 -6.49 -23.38 2.36
CA ASP A 73 -7.38 -23.81 1.27
C ASP A 73 -8.62 -22.91 1.13
N ASP A 74 -9.03 -22.27 2.22
CA ASP A 74 -10.18 -21.37 2.26
C ASP A 74 -9.82 -19.91 1.95
N ALA A 75 -8.55 -19.59 1.66
CA ALA A 75 -8.13 -18.27 1.23
C ALA A 75 -8.86 -17.87 -0.06
N GLU A 76 -9.46 -16.68 -0.08
CA GLU A 76 -10.22 -16.18 -1.23
C GLU A 76 -9.35 -15.30 -2.13
N ALA A 77 -8.40 -14.58 -1.52
CA ALA A 77 -7.45 -13.72 -2.20
C ALA A 77 -6.03 -13.91 -1.67
N ILE A 78 -5.07 -13.82 -2.59
CA ILE A 78 -3.63 -13.76 -2.31
C ILE A 78 -3.17 -12.33 -2.53
N VAL A 79 -2.41 -11.80 -1.58
CA VAL A 79 -1.75 -10.50 -1.69
C VAL A 79 -0.25 -10.74 -1.87
N SER A 80 0.31 -10.28 -2.98
CA SER A 80 1.75 -10.20 -3.18
C SER A 80 2.19 -8.75 -3.12
N TYR A 81 3.43 -8.52 -2.71
CA TYR A 81 3.99 -7.18 -2.65
C TYR A 81 5.43 -7.13 -3.17
N ASN A 82 5.88 -5.92 -3.48
CA ASN A 82 7.29 -5.58 -3.65
C ASN A 82 7.55 -4.26 -2.95
N ASP A 83 8.76 -4.11 -2.45
CA ASP A 83 9.21 -2.96 -1.69
C ASP A 83 10.64 -2.59 -2.12
N ARG A 84 10.92 -1.29 -2.15
CA ARG A 84 12.25 -0.76 -2.47
C ARG A 84 12.66 0.23 -1.39
N TRP A 85 13.85 0.01 -0.87
CA TRP A 85 14.44 0.82 0.21
C TRP A 85 15.68 1.54 -0.30
N ALA A 86 15.97 2.70 0.29
CA ALA A 86 17.29 3.31 0.22
C ALA A 86 17.90 3.43 1.61
N TRP A 87 19.20 3.71 1.62
CA TRP A 87 20.02 3.80 2.80
C TRP A 87 20.85 5.09 2.85
N ASP A 88 20.40 6.20 2.26
CA ASP A 88 21.26 7.38 2.10
C ASP A 88 21.74 8.01 3.43
N PHE A 89 20.90 7.99 4.47
CA PHE A 89 21.23 8.47 5.83
C PHE A 89 20.56 7.64 6.93
N SER A 90 19.37 7.14 6.64
CA SER A 90 18.67 6.10 7.40
C SER A 90 18.05 5.15 6.39
N THR A 91 17.65 3.95 6.81
CA THR A 91 16.88 3.06 5.94
C THR A 91 15.44 3.58 5.83
N TYR A 92 14.95 3.82 4.61
CA TYR A 92 13.56 4.25 4.38
C TYR A 92 12.97 3.67 3.11
N LEU A 93 11.66 3.41 3.16
CA LEU A 93 10.87 2.82 2.09
C LEU A 93 10.58 3.86 1.02
N ILE A 94 11.15 3.71 -0.18
CA ILE A 94 10.97 4.61 -1.32
C ILE A 94 9.80 4.19 -2.20
N GLU A 95 9.62 2.89 -2.40
CA GLU A 95 8.51 2.37 -3.19
C GLU A 95 7.91 1.16 -2.51
N ALA A 96 6.60 1.04 -2.61
CA ALA A 96 5.91 -0.19 -2.32
C ALA A 96 4.84 -0.42 -3.38
N SER A 97 4.60 -1.68 -3.70
CA SER A 97 3.52 -2.09 -4.58
C SER A 97 2.89 -3.35 -4.01
N LEU A 98 1.58 -3.47 -4.17
CA LEU A 98 0.83 -4.67 -3.83
C LEU A 98 -0.12 -5.01 -4.96
N GLU A 99 -0.30 -6.32 -5.14
CA GLU A 99 -1.26 -6.89 -6.07
C GLU A 99 -2.12 -7.89 -5.31
N ILE A 100 -3.43 -7.74 -5.47
CA ILE A 100 -4.43 -8.65 -4.92
C ILE A 100 -4.94 -9.49 -6.07
N ARG A 101 -4.82 -10.82 -5.95
CA ARG A 101 -5.27 -11.82 -6.92
C ARG A 101 -6.27 -12.78 -6.27
N ARG A 102 -7.21 -13.30 -7.04
CA ARG A 102 -8.11 -14.37 -6.56
C ARG A 102 -7.34 -15.67 -6.38
N ALA A 103 -7.39 -16.29 -5.21
CA ALA A 103 -6.60 -17.49 -4.90
C ALA A 103 -6.89 -18.66 -5.86
N ARG A 104 -8.16 -18.88 -6.22
CA ARG A 104 -8.57 -20.00 -7.09
C ARG A 104 -8.18 -19.85 -8.56
N THR A 105 -8.16 -18.63 -9.09
CA THR A 105 -8.05 -18.39 -10.55
C THR A 105 -6.85 -17.55 -10.93
N ASP A 106 -6.04 -17.15 -9.95
CA ASP A 106 -4.89 -16.26 -10.11
C ASP A 106 -5.20 -14.92 -10.81
N LYS A 107 -6.47 -14.50 -10.78
CA LYS A 107 -6.92 -13.33 -11.54
C LYS A 107 -6.66 -12.06 -10.74
N PRO A 108 -5.98 -11.04 -11.29
CA PRO A 108 -5.78 -9.75 -10.62
C PRO A 108 -7.11 -9.03 -10.41
N ILE A 109 -7.35 -8.60 -9.18
CA ILE A 109 -8.58 -7.92 -8.76
C ILE A 109 -8.33 -6.48 -8.34
N ALA A 110 -7.22 -6.21 -7.66
CA ALA A 110 -6.82 -4.86 -7.26
C ALA A 110 -5.30 -4.75 -7.22
N ALA A 111 -4.80 -3.54 -7.38
CA ALA A 111 -3.39 -3.22 -7.21
C ALA A 111 -3.26 -1.82 -6.59
N ALA A 112 -2.24 -1.64 -5.76
CA ALA A 112 -1.87 -0.34 -5.24
C ALA A 112 -0.36 -0.16 -5.30
N SER A 113 0.05 1.08 -5.41
CA SER A 113 1.46 1.47 -5.44
C SER A 113 1.65 2.79 -4.73
N TYR A 114 2.79 2.88 -4.05
CA TYR A 114 3.28 4.02 -3.32
C TYR A 114 4.68 4.32 -3.83
N HIS A 115 4.93 5.59 -4.15
CA HIS A 115 6.26 6.07 -4.52
C HIS A 115 6.53 7.39 -3.81
N ARG A 116 7.75 7.54 -3.31
CA ARG A 116 8.25 8.80 -2.76
C ARG A 116 9.67 9.05 -3.26
N ALA A 117 10.05 10.31 -3.44
CA ALA A 117 11.40 10.65 -3.90
C ALA A 117 12.36 11.09 -2.77
N VAL A 118 11.84 11.42 -1.58
CA VAL A 118 12.61 12.12 -0.53
C VAL A 118 12.35 11.48 0.83
N LEU A 119 13.29 11.57 1.78
CA LEU A 119 13.12 11.17 3.18
C LEU A 119 11.96 11.93 3.88
N SER A 120 11.17 11.24 4.72
CA SER A 120 10.17 11.85 5.61
C SER A 120 9.97 10.98 6.84
N ARG A 121 9.23 11.52 7.80
CA ARG A 121 8.75 10.84 9.01
C ARG A 121 7.65 9.81 8.75
N GLN A 122 7.12 9.70 7.54
CA GLN A 122 6.17 8.64 7.19
C GLN A 122 6.80 7.26 7.39
N THR A 123 6.11 6.43 8.16
CA THR A 123 6.53 5.06 8.45
C THR A 123 6.10 4.11 7.33
N PRO A 124 6.68 2.91 7.23
CA PRO A 124 6.19 1.88 6.32
C PRO A 124 4.71 1.55 6.53
N ALA A 125 4.24 1.54 7.78
CA ALA A 125 2.83 1.34 8.11
C ALA A 125 1.92 2.43 7.53
N ASP A 126 2.37 3.69 7.51
CA ASP A 126 1.63 4.78 6.87
C ASP A 126 1.53 4.58 5.35
N ALA A 127 2.60 4.09 4.71
CA ALA A 127 2.58 3.78 3.28
C ALA A 127 1.60 2.64 2.96
N ILE A 128 1.61 1.56 3.74
CA ILE A 128 0.65 0.45 3.59
C ILE A 128 -0.79 0.95 3.78
N ARG A 129 -1.05 1.73 4.83
CA ARG A 129 -2.36 2.33 5.10
C ARG A 129 -2.87 3.14 3.91
N VAL A 130 -2.06 4.06 3.41
CA VAL A 130 -2.46 4.92 2.28
C VAL A 130 -2.67 4.14 0.98
N MET A 131 -2.01 2.99 0.81
CA MET A 131 -2.27 2.10 -0.33
C MET A 131 -3.58 1.30 -0.19
N LEU A 132 -3.88 0.79 1.01
CA LEU A 132 -5.03 -0.09 1.23
C LEU A 132 -6.34 0.66 1.53
N ASP A 133 -6.27 1.82 2.19
CA ASP A 133 -7.44 2.63 2.53
C ASP A 133 -8.38 2.89 1.33
N PRO A 134 -7.90 3.33 0.16
CA PRO A 134 -8.78 3.60 -0.97
C PRO A 134 -9.43 2.36 -1.56
N LEU A 135 -8.84 1.16 -1.36
CA LEU A 135 -9.39 -0.10 -1.87
C LEU A 135 -10.59 -0.60 -1.04
N PHE A 136 -10.65 -0.20 0.23
CA PHE A 136 -11.71 -0.62 1.15
C PHE A 136 -12.63 0.53 1.57
N ALA A 137 -12.33 1.77 1.17
CA ALA A 137 -13.23 2.90 1.35
C ALA A 137 -14.55 2.70 0.58
N ALA A 138 -15.66 3.17 1.15
CA ALA A 138 -16.93 3.20 0.44
C ALA A 138 -16.79 3.99 -0.87
N PRO A 139 -17.50 3.59 -1.96
CA PRO A 139 -17.42 4.29 -3.23
C PRO A 139 -17.70 5.78 -3.03
N LYS A 140 -16.73 6.65 -3.37
CA LYS A 140 -17.00 8.09 -3.44
C LYS A 140 -18.04 8.29 -4.53
N ARG A 141 -19.29 8.55 -4.13
CA ARG A 141 -20.37 8.96 -5.04
C ARG A 141 -19.80 10.09 -5.91
N PRO A 142 -19.81 9.97 -7.26
CA PRO A 142 -19.26 11.02 -8.10
C PRO A 142 -19.99 12.32 -7.79
N ALA A 143 -19.21 13.39 -7.54
CA ALA A 143 -19.75 14.72 -7.41
C ALA A 143 -20.55 15.02 -8.69
N ARG A 144 -21.85 15.21 -8.53
CA ARG A 144 -22.74 15.62 -9.61
C ARG A 144 -22.26 17.00 -10.06
N GLN A 145 -21.65 17.08 -11.24
CA GLN A 145 -21.38 18.35 -11.91
C GLN A 145 -22.69 18.94 -12.44
#